data_AF-A0A2N2CQP8-F1
#
_entry.id   AF-A0A2N2CQP8-F1
#
_cell.length_a   1.000
_cell.length_b   1.000
_cell.length_c   1.000
_cell.angle_alpha   90.00
_cell.angle_beta   90.00
_cell.angle_gamma   90.00
#
_symmetry.space_group_name_H-M   'P 1'
#
loop_
_entity.id
_entity.type
_entity.pdbx_description
1 polymer ?
#
loop_
_entity_poly.entity_id
_entity_poly.type
_entity_poly.pdbx_seq_one_letter_code
_entity_poly.pdbx_strand_id
1 'polypeptide(L)'
;MKLYIKQKIFSWVDRFTVKDENGLDKYYVEGELFSFGKKLHVFDMGSVERAFIQQKVFSFMPRYFVFIDGRQIAEIVKELTFLRPKYSIEGLGWEISGDFWAHDYGVLQNNRAIVTIHKAWMTWGDCYELDIADKDDEIVALSVVLAIDCVMAAASNSGN
;
A
#
# COMPACT_ATOMS: atom_id res chain seq x y z
N MET A 1 -15.72 3.41 -3.95
CA MET A 1 -15.92 2.60 -2.72
C MET A 1 -14.81 2.97 -1.77
N LYS A 2 -15.02 2.91 -0.46
CA LYS A 2 -14.03 3.45 0.48
C LYS A 2 -13.50 2.39 1.42
N LEU A 3 -12.18 2.38 1.58
CA LEU A 3 -11.50 1.61 2.61
C LEU A 3 -10.81 2.56 3.59
N TYR A 4 -10.78 2.16 4.85
CA TYR A 4 -10.18 2.92 5.94
C TYR A 4 -9.08 2.12 6.60
N ILE A 5 -7.91 2.74 6.70
CA ILE A 5 -6.71 2.17 7.30
C ILE A 5 -6.29 3.08 8.44
N LYS A 6 -6.11 2.55 9.65
CA LYS A 6 -5.69 3.37 10.79
C LYS A 6 -4.33 4.02 10.51
N GLN A 7 -4.08 5.23 11.00
CA GLN A 7 -2.76 5.85 10.87
C GLN A 7 -1.73 5.20 11.82
N LYS A 8 -0.42 5.22 11.47
CA LYS A 8 0.74 4.76 12.27
C LYS A 8 0.91 3.24 12.52
N ILE A 9 0.12 2.39 11.87
CA ILE A 9 0.26 0.92 11.95
C ILE A 9 1.48 0.34 11.21
N PHE A 10 2.11 1.08 10.29
CA PHE A 10 3.28 0.60 9.55
C PHE A 10 4.62 0.82 10.27
N SER A 11 4.60 1.61 11.35
CA SER A 11 5.81 2.05 12.07
C SER A 11 6.38 0.98 13.00
N TRP A 12 5.55 0.13 13.59
CA TRP A 12 5.95 -0.89 14.56
C TRP A 12 5.04 -2.10 14.40
N VAL A 13 5.62 -3.25 14.09
CA VAL A 13 5.19 -4.59 14.55
C VAL A 13 3.70 -4.90 14.36
N ASP A 14 3.44 -5.72 13.34
CA ASP A 14 2.40 -6.74 13.35
C ASP A 14 0.93 -6.31 13.42
N ARG A 15 0.30 -6.50 12.26
CA ARG A 15 -1.13 -6.76 12.09
C ARG A 15 -2.05 -5.56 12.25
N PHE A 16 -2.90 -5.37 11.25
CA PHE A 16 -3.94 -4.36 11.30
C PHE A 16 -5.14 -4.75 10.46
N THR A 17 -6.25 -4.06 10.72
CA THR A 17 -7.51 -4.29 10.02
C THR A 17 -7.81 -3.13 9.09
N VAL A 18 -8.28 -3.46 7.89
CA VAL A 18 -8.83 -2.53 6.92
C VAL A 18 -10.34 -2.58 7.04
N LYS A 19 -10.97 -1.42 7.21
CA LYS A 19 -12.42 -1.31 7.30
C LYS A 19 -13.04 -0.80 6.01
N ASP A 20 -14.30 -1.12 5.80
CA ASP A 20 -15.12 -0.52 4.74
C ASP A 20 -15.76 0.81 5.18
N GLU A 21 -16.55 1.40 4.29
CA GLU A 21 -17.33 2.63 4.53
C GLU A 21 -18.39 2.53 5.63
N ASN A 22 -18.79 1.31 6.01
CA ASN A 22 -19.72 1.07 7.11
C ASN A 22 -19.02 0.86 8.46
N GLY A 23 -17.68 0.89 8.47
CA GLY A 23 -16.88 0.61 9.66
C GLY A 23 -16.81 -0.89 10.00
N LEU A 24 -17.16 -1.77 9.06
CA LEU A 24 -17.01 -3.20 9.20
C LEU A 24 -15.60 -3.61 8.79
N ASP A 25 -15.06 -4.59 9.50
CA ASP A 25 -13.77 -5.18 9.14
C ASP A 25 -13.93 -5.88 7.78
N LYS A 26 -13.05 -5.54 6.83
CA LYS A 26 -13.07 -6.13 5.49
C LYS A 26 -11.82 -6.94 5.15
N TYR A 27 -10.65 -6.48 5.57
CA TYR A 27 -9.41 -7.23 5.43
C TYR A 27 -8.56 -7.21 6.70
N TYR A 28 -7.80 -8.28 6.91
CA TYR A 28 -6.77 -8.37 7.92
C TYR A 28 -5.41 -8.41 7.24
N VAL A 29 -4.53 -7.47 7.57
CA VAL A 29 -3.17 -7.44 7.05
C VAL A 29 -2.24 -7.92 8.14
N GLU A 30 -1.35 -8.86 7.84
CA GLU A 30 -0.32 -9.35 8.76
C GLU A 30 1.08 -9.16 8.19
N GLY A 31 2.04 -8.76 9.03
CA GLY A 31 3.45 -8.66 8.63
C GLY A 31 4.25 -9.88 9.05
N GLU A 32 5.25 -10.29 8.25
CA GLU A 32 6.24 -11.29 8.67
C GLU A 32 7.50 -10.61 9.23
N LEU A 33 7.81 -10.82 10.51
CA LEU A 33 9.00 -10.27 11.18
C LEU A 33 10.23 -11.19 11.18
N PHE A 34 10.04 -12.50 11.02
CA PHE A 34 11.13 -13.49 11.09
C PHE A 34 11.71 -13.87 9.73
N SER A 35 11.43 -13.07 8.70
CA SER A 35 11.84 -13.36 7.32
C SER A 35 12.90 -12.37 6.82
N PHE A 36 13.67 -12.77 5.81
CA PHE A 36 14.57 -11.84 5.12
C PHE A 36 13.75 -10.81 4.34
N GLY A 37 13.79 -9.56 4.79
CA GLY A 37 13.03 -8.44 4.23
C GLY A 37 11.61 -8.33 4.80
N LYS A 38 10.97 -7.18 4.59
CA LYS A 38 9.57 -6.96 5.00
C LYS A 38 8.62 -7.70 4.06
N LYS A 39 7.63 -8.37 4.63
CA LYS A 39 6.51 -8.93 3.89
C LYS A 39 5.19 -8.60 4.58
N LEU A 40 4.13 -8.47 3.79
CA LEU A 40 2.77 -8.28 4.25
C LEU A 40 1.84 -9.28 3.54
N HIS A 41 0.94 -9.86 4.30
CA HIS A 41 -0.10 -10.77 3.85
C HIS A 41 -1.45 -10.09 4.08
N VAL A 42 -2.31 -10.07 3.07
CA VAL A 42 -3.65 -9.49 3.16
C VAL A 42 -4.66 -10.62 3.07
N PHE A 43 -5.40 -10.82 4.15
CA PHE A 43 -6.43 -11.83 4.30
C PHE A 43 -7.82 -11.21 4.24
N ASP A 44 -8.74 -11.93 3.62
CA ASP A 44 -10.18 -11.67 3.70
C ASP A 44 -10.73 -12.14 5.07
N MET A 45 -11.99 -11.80 5.38
CA MET A 45 -12.70 -12.26 6.57
C MET A 45 -12.78 -13.80 6.68
N GLY A 46 -12.68 -14.51 5.56
CA GLY A 46 -12.60 -15.96 5.51
C GLY A 46 -11.21 -16.54 5.80
N SER A 47 -10.24 -15.73 6.23
CA SER A 47 -8.83 -16.13 6.42
C SER A 47 -8.14 -16.65 5.16
N VAL A 48 -8.65 -16.28 3.99
CA VAL A 48 -8.04 -16.57 2.69
C VAL A 48 -7.11 -15.41 2.33
N GLU A 49 -5.86 -15.72 2.03
CA GLU A 49 -4.91 -14.74 1.50
C GLU A 49 -5.35 -14.28 0.12
N ARG A 50 -5.59 -12.97 -0.03
CA ARG A 50 -5.97 -12.34 -1.30
C ARG A 50 -4.80 -11.60 -1.94
N ALA A 51 -3.91 -11.07 -1.12
CA ALA A 51 -2.72 -10.39 -1.59
C ALA A 51 -1.51 -10.69 -0.73
N PHE A 52 -0.35 -10.65 -1.37
CA PHE A 52 0.93 -10.80 -0.73
C PHE A 52 1.90 -9.74 -1.27
N ILE A 53 2.58 -9.05 -0.37
CA ILE A 53 3.52 -7.98 -0.69
C ILE A 53 4.87 -8.36 -0.11
N GLN A 54 5.91 -8.32 -0.93
CA GLN A 54 7.26 -8.74 -0.52
C GLN A 54 8.32 -7.74 -0.93
N GLN A 55 9.19 -7.39 0.01
CA GLN A 55 10.39 -6.62 -0.27
C GLN A 55 11.41 -7.44 -1.07
N LYS A 56 11.99 -6.84 -2.11
CA LYS A 56 13.18 -7.38 -2.77
C LYS A 56 14.42 -7.12 -1.91
N VAL A 57 14.89 -8.17 -1.23
CA VAL A 57 16.17 -8.14 -0.51
C VAL A 57 17.36 -8.03 -1.47
N PHE A 58 18.47 -7.46 -1.00
CA PHE A 58 19.70 -7.22 -1.78
C PHE A 58 19.48 -6.35 -3.03
N SER A 59 18.61 -5.36 -2.94
CA SER A 59 18.41 -4.34 -3.97
C SER A 59 19.08 -3.02 -3.56
N PHE A 60 19.63 -2.29 -4.53
CA PHE A 60 20.27 -0.99 -4.27
C PHE A 60 19.25 0.11 -3.89
N MET A 61 18.04 0.02 -4.45
CA MET A 61 16.91 0.90 -4.13
C MET A 61 15.76 0.09 -3.52
N PRO A 62 14.99 0.66 -2.58
CA PRO A 62 13.77 0.05 -2.07
C PRO A 62 12.85 -0.40 -3.20
N ARG A 63 12.47 -1.67 -3.15
CA ARG A 63 11.68 -2.33 -4.18
C ARG A 63 10.79 -3.40 -3.57
N TYR A 64 9.53 -3.41 -3.98
CA TYR A 64 8.51 -4.31 -3.46
C TYR A 64 7.73 -4.93 -4.61
N PHE A 65 7.41 -6.21 -4.47
CA PHE A 65 6.55 -6.96 -5.38
C PHE A 65 5.18 -7.12 -4.78
N VAL A 66 4.14 -7.01 -5.60
CA VAL A 66 2.75 -7.23 -5.22
C VAL A 66 2.22 -8.43 -5.97
N PHE A 67 1.68 -9.38 -5.21
CA PHE A 67 1.06 -10.61 -5.69
C PHE A 67 -0.42 -10.60 -5.32
N ILE A 68 -1.28 -10.95 -6.27
CA ILE A 68 -2.71 -11.20 -6.05
C ILE A 68 -2.99 -12.63 -6.48
N ASP A 69 -3.64 -13.42 -5.62
CA ASP A 69 -3.91 -14.84 -5.87
C ASP A 69 -2.68 -15.63 -6.39
N GLY A 70 -1.50 -15.33 -5.83
CA GLY A 70 -0.22 -15.97 -6.19
C GLY A 70 0.44 -15.48 -7.50
N ARG A 71 -0.14 -14.50 -8.21
CA ARG A 71 0.44 -13.92 -9.42
C ARG A 71 1.00 -12.53 -9.15
N GLN A 72 2.23 -12.26 -9.59
CA GLN A 72 2.80 -10.92 -9.53
C GLN A 72 2.02 -10.01 -10.49
N ILE A 73 1.39 -8.98 -9.94
CA ILE A 73 0.61 -7.99 -10.70
C ILE A 73 1.36 -6.67 -10.86
N ALA A 74 2.20 -6.32 -9.88
CA ALA A 74 2.87 -5.04 -9.84
C ALA A 74 4.22 -5.13 -9.13
N GLU A 75 5.10 -4.22 -9.51
CA GLU A 75 6.39 -3.98 -8.86
C GLU A 75 6.52 -2.48 -8.58
N ILE A 76 6.73 -2.12 -7.32
CA ILE A 76 6.91 -0.73 -6.90
C ILE A 76 8.40 -0.52 -6.65
N VAL A 77 8.99 0.44 -7.35
CA VAL A 77 10.42 0.76 -7.27
C VAL A 77 10.61 2.22 -6.92
N LYS A 78 11.45 2.51 -5.93
CA LYS A 78 11.99 3.86 -5.74
C LYS A 78 13.03 4.15 -6.82
N GLU A 79 12.82 5.21 -7.59
CA GLU A 79 13.81 5.68 -8.56
C GLU A 79 14.93 6.46 -7.85
N LEU A 80 16.15 6.35 -8.39
CA LEU A 80 17.27 7.16 -7.94
C LEU A 80 17.13 8.58 -8.52
N THR A 81 16.55 9.48 -7.74
CA THR A 81 16.37 10.90 -8.09
C THR A 81 17.06 11.80 -7.08
N PHE A 82 17.67 12.89 -7.56
CA PHE A 82 18.54 13.76 -6.73
C PHE A 82 17.76 14.83 -5.93
N LEU A 83 16.55 15.18 -6.36
CA LEU A 83 15.80 16.34 -5.82
C LEU A 83 14.42 16.00 -5.25
N ARG A 84 13.71 15.02 -5.83
CA ARG A 84 12.34 14.66 -5.43
C ARG A 84 12.16 13.16 -5.49
N PRO A 85 11.67 12.50 -4.42
CA PRO A 85 11.42 11.06 -4.46
C PRO A 85 10.43 10.75 -5.59
N LYS A 86 10.81 9.83 -6.47
CA LYS A 86 9.97 9.32 -7.53
C LYS A 86 9.80 7.81 -7.35
N TYR A 87 8.57 7.36 -7.51
CA TYR A 87 8.18 5.96 -7.39
C TYR A 87 7.55 5.54 -8.71
N SER A 88 7.93 4.37 -9.20
CA SER A 88 7.35 3.77 -10.41
C SER A 88 6.57 2.52 -10.03
N ILE A 89 5.41 2.32 -10.66
CA ILE A 89 4.61 1.10 -10.56
C ILE A 89 4.71 0.37 -11.91
N GLU A 90 5.54 -0.67 -11.96
CA GLU A 90 5.64 -1.55 -13.12
C GLU A 90 4.55 -2.63 -13.08
N GLY A 91 4.09 -3.09 -14.24
CA GLY A 91 3.09 -4.17 -14.38
C GLY A 91 1.66 -3.71 -14.67
N LEU A 92 1.19 -2.63 -14.03
CA LEU A 92 -0.20 -2.13 -14.16
C LEU A 92 -0.34 -0.90 -15.07
N GLY A 93 0.77 -0.25 -15.44
CA GLY A 93 0.76 1.04 -16.14
C GLY A 93 0.15 2.15 -15.28
N TRP A 94 0.33 2.06 -13.97
CA TRP A 94 -0.20 3.01 -13.00
C TRP A 94 0.84 4.05 -12.66
N GLU A 95 0.39 5.28 -12.48
CA GLU A 95 1.23 6.42 -12.13
C GLU A 95 0.74 7.04 -10.84
N ILE A 96 1.67 7.40 -9.96
CA ILE A 96 1.31 8.03 -8.70
C ILE A 96 1.48 9.54 -8.85
N SER A 97 0.44 10.29 -8.47
CA SER A 97 0.38 11.74 -8.58
C SER A 97 -0.13 12.35 -7.27
N GLY A 98 0.56 13.37 -6.77
CA GLY A 98 0.18 14.09 -5.55
C GLY A 98 1.31 14.22 -4.54
N ASP A 99 0.96 14.52 -3.29
CA ASP A 99 1.90 14.66 -2.18
C ASP A 99 1.88 13.40 -1.30
N PHE A 100 2.85 12.53 -1.57
CA PHE A 100 3.10 11.31 -0.81
C PHE A 100 3.33 11.59 0.68
N TRP A 101 4.07 12.65 1.03
CA TRP A 101 4.42 12.95 2.43
C TRP A 101 3.20 13.36 3.23
N ALA A 102 2.32 14.16 2.62
CA ALA A 102 1.05 14.55 3.22
C ALA A 102 0.08 13.36 3.36
N HIS A 103 0.37 12.21 2.73
CA HIS A 103 -0.58 11.12 2.47
C HIS A 103 -1.81 11.62 1.73
N ASP A 104 -1.59 12.51 0.76
CA ASP A 104 -2.59 13.11 -0.10
C ASP A 104 -2.15 12.91 -1.57
N TYR A 105 -2.41 11.71 -2.08
CA TYR A 105 -1.97 11.29 -3.41
C TYR A 105 -2.98 10.36 -4.05
N GLY A 106 -2.95 10.29 -5.38
CA GLY A 106 -3.78 9.39 -6.16
C GLY A 106 -2.93 8.50 -7.06
N VAL A 107 -3.45 7.31 -7.34
CA VAL A 107 -2.93 6.41 -8.36
C VAL A 107 -3.83 6.50 -9.59
N LEU A 108 -3.22 6.83 -10.72
CA LEU A 108 -3.86 7.08 -12.00
C LEU A 108 -3.49 5.97 -12.98
N GLN A 109 -4.42 5.57 -13.84
CA GLN A 109 -4.16 4.77 -15.03
C GLN A 109 -4.72 5.52 -16.23
N ASN A 110 -3.88 5.84 -17.22
CA ASN A 110 -4.30 6.59 -18.41
C ASN A 110 -5.10 7.86 -18.07
N ASN A 111 -4.63 8.65 -17.09
CA ASN A 111 -5.28 9.87 -16.62
C ASN A 111 -6.62 9.68 -15.88
N ARG A 112 -7.03 8.43 -15.59
CA ARG A 112 -8.19 8.08 -14.76
C ARG A 112 -7.74 7.67 -13.36
N ALA A 113 -8.33 8.26 -12.32
CA ALA A 113 -8.05 7.88 -10.94
C ALA A 113 -8.58 6.46 -10.66
N ILE A 114 -7.70 5.59 -10.20
CA ILE A 114 -8.03 4.24 -9.72
C ILE A 114 -8.27 4.28 -8.21
N VAL A 115 -7.37 4.93 -7.48
CA VAL A 115 -7.52 5.15 -6.03
C VAL A 115 -7.00 6.51 -5.65
N THR A 116 -7.71 7.21 -4.76
CA THR A 116 -7.25 8.43 -4.11
C THR A 116 -7.10 8.21 -2.62
N ILE A 117 -6.00 8.70 -2.07
CA ILE A 117 -5.61 8.52 -0.68
C ILE A 117 -5.61 9.89 -0.04
N HIS A 118 -6.34 10.03 1.05
CA HIS A 118 -6.35 11.25 1.85
C HIS A 118 -6.55 10.92 3.33
N LYS A 119 -6.22 11.88 4.20
CA LYS A 119 -6.46 11.73 5.64
C LYS A 119 -7.94 11.92 5.94
N ALA A 120 -8.49 11.02 6.74
CA ALA A 120 -9.85 11.08 7.24
C ALA A 120 -9.86 10.91 8.77
N TRP A 121 -10.79 11.62 9.42
CA TRP A 121 -11.05 11.45 10.85
C TRP A 121 -12.27 10.56 11.03
N MET A 122 -12.14 9.50 11.81
CA MET A 122 -13.24 8.59 12.10
C MET A 122 -13.31 8.31 13.61
N THR A 123 -14.40 7.72 14.10
CA THR A 123 -14.69 7.62 15.56
C THR A 123 -13.57 6.93 16.38
N TRP A 124 -12.81 6.05 15.74
CA TRP A 124 -11.65 5.33 16.25
C TRP A 124 -10.27 6.03 16.07
N GLY A 125 -10.26 7.28 15.60
CA GLY A 125 -9.06 8.14 15.46
C GLY A 125 -8.68 8.47 14.02
N ASP A 126 -7.44 8.95 13.86
CA ASP A 126 -6.87 9.29 12.56
C ASP A 126 -6.72 8.06 11.65
N CYS A 127 -7.27 8.15 10.45
CA CYS A 127 -7.24 7.11 9.43
C CYS A 127 -6.83 7.68 8.07
N TYR A 128 -6.36 6.80 7.20
CA TYR A 128 -6.25 7.04 5.77
C TYR A 128 -7.50 6.47 5.11
N GLU A 129 -8.17 7.29 4.31
CA GLU A 129 -9.25 6.89 3.42
C GLU A 129 -8.65 6.58 2.05
N LEU A 130 -8.97 5.41 1.51
CA LEU A 130 -8.70 5.00 0.15
C LEU A 130 -10.04 5.00 -0.58
N ASP A 131 -10.26 5.97 -1.47
CA ASP A 131 -11.42 6.00 -2.35
C ASP A 131 -11.07 5.35 -3.69
N ILE A 132 -11.60 4.15 -3.90
CA ILE A 132 -11.31 3.28 -5.04
C ILE A 132 -12.44 3.40 -6.06
N ALA A 133 -12.09 3.70 -7.31
CA ALA A 133 -13.05 3.99 -8.36
C ALA A 133 -13.85 2.76 -8.80
N ASP A 134 -13.21 1.60 -8.90
CA ASP A 134 -13.84 0.34 -9.31
C ASP A 134 -13.75 -0.72 -8.20
N LYS A 135 -14.80 -1.55 -8.09
CA LYS A 135 -14.85 -2.64 -7.12
C LYS A 135 -13.87 -3.76 -7.46
N ASP A 136 -13.64 -3.97 -8.75
CA ASP A 136 -12.78 -5.06 -9.23
C ASP A 136 -11.30 -4.77 -8.91
N ASP A 137 -10.94 -3.49 -8.79
CA ASP A 137 -9.59 -3.04 -8.44
C ASP A 137 -9.36 -2.95 -6.93
N GLU A 138 -10.34 -3.28 -6.09
CA GLU A 138 -10.29 -3.04 -4.64
C GLU A 138 -9.05 -3.62 -3.97
N ILE A 139 -8.80 -4.92 -4.17
CA ILE A 139 -7.67 -5.61 -3.56
C ILE A 139 -6.34 -5.16 -4.18
N VAL A 140 -6.33 -4.87 -5.48
CA VAL A 140 -5.16 -4.41 -6.23
C VAL A 140 -4.74 -3.03 -5.71
N ALA A 141 -5.69 -2.10 -5.65
CA ALA A 141 -5.50 -0.75 -5.15
C ALA A 141 -5.03 -0.75 -3.70
N LEU A 142 -5.69 -1.52 -2.82
CA LEU A 142 -5.26 -1.69 -1.44
C LEU A 142 -3.81 -2.17 -1.38
N SER A 143 -3.47 -3.23 -2.11
CA SER A 143 -2.14 -3.82 -2.06
C SER A 143 -1.05 -2.90 -2.61
N VAL A 144 -1.35 -2.13 -3.65
CA VAL A 144 -0.45 -1.11 -4.20
C VAL A 144 -0.22 0.02 -3.19
N VAL A 145 -1.27 0.51 -2.53
CA VAL A 145 -1.14 1.55 -1.49
C VAL A 145 -0.28 1.06 -0.32
N LEU A 146 -0.50 -0.17 0.14
CA LEU A 146 0.32 -0.80 1.18
C LEU A 146 1.80 -0.92 0.76
N ALA A 147 2.05 -1.31 -0.50
CA ALA A 147 3.40 -1.41 -1.02
C ALA A 147 4.09 -0.05 -1.16
N ILE A 148 3.37 1.00 -1.58
CA ILE A 148 3.86 2.38 -1.63
C ILE A 148 4.29 2.82 -0.23
N ASP A 149 3.43 2.63 0.78
CA ASP A 149 3.73 2.98 2.16
C ASP A 149 5.00 2.25 2.66
N CYS A 150 5.13 0.96 2.35
CA CYS A 150 6.33 0.18 2.68
C CYS A 150 7.61 0.74 2.03
N VAL A 151 7.54 1.10 0.75
CA VAL A 151 8.66 1.70 0.00
C VAL A 151 9.03 3.06 0.60
N MET A 152 8.04 3.86 0.98
CA MET A 152 8.23 5.15 1.64
C MET A 152 8.90 5.00 3.01
N ALA A 153 8.41 4.08 3.83
CA ALA A 153 8.98 3.78 5.15
C ALA A 153 10.43 3.25 5.04
N ALA A 154 10.72 2.40 4.05
CA ALA A 154 12.08 1.94 3.78
C ALA A 154 13.00 3.08 3.32
N ALA A 155 12.46 4.02 2.53
CA ALA A 155 13.19 5.19 2.05
C ALA A 155 13.51 6.20 3.19
N SER A 156 12.60 6.39 4.15
CA SER A 156 12.83 7.28 5.29
C SER A 156 13.81 6.69 6.31
N ASN A 157 13.79 5.37 6.53
CA ASN A 157 14.73 4.70 7.44
C ASN A 157 16.18 4.67 6.92
N SER A 158 16.40 4.90 5.63
CA SER A 158 17.75 4.92 5.02
C SER A 158 18.48 6.26 5.24
N GLY A 159 17.84 7.22 5.93
CA GLY A 159 18.37 8.57 6.18
C GLY A 159 18.77 8.87 7.62
N ASN A 160 18.94 7.84 8.47
CA ASN A 160 19.35 8.01 9.87
C ASN A 160 20.68 7.31 10.16
#